data_AF-A0A7C5KPV5-F1
#
_entry.id   AF-A0A7C5KPV5-F1
#
_cell.length_a   1.000
_cell.length_b   1.000
_cell.length_c   1.000
_cell.angle_alpha   90.00
_cell.angle_beta   90.00
_cell.angle_gamma   90.00
#
_symmetry.space_group_name_H-M   'P 1'
#
loop_
_entity.id
_entity.type
_entity.pdbx_description
1 polymer ?
#
loop_
_entity_poly.entity_id
_entity_poly.type
_entity_poly.pdbx_seq_one_letter_code
_entity_poly.pdbx_strand_id
1 'polypeptide(L)' 'MKCPYCAGKSTRVIDTREVPDGIRRRRECNGCKQRFTTYERVAGVSLLIVKRDGRREEFDR' A
#
# COMPACT_ATOMS: atom_id res chain seq x y z
N MET A 1 4.49 -7.66 2.45
CA MET A 1 3.70 -7.76 1.20
C MET A 1 3.56 -9.22 0.84
N LYS A 2 2.36 -9.65 0.41
CA LYS A 2 2.12 -11.03 -0.03
C LYS A 2 2.59 -11.18 -1.48
N CYS A 3 3.31 -12.25 -1.80
CA CYS A 3 3.71 -12.53 -3.18
C CYS A 3 2.47 -12.84 -4.03
N PRO A 4 2.27 -12.18 -5.19
CA PRO A 4 1.11 -12.43 -6.04
C PRO A 4 1.14 -13.80 -6.73
N TYR A 5 2.31 -14.45 -6.82
CA TYR A 5 2.47 -15.73 -7.53
C TYR A 5 2.29 -16.94 -6.62
N CYS A 6 2.88 -16.92 -5.42
CA CYS A 6 2.86 -18.08 -4.51
C CYS A 6 2.20 -17.80 -3.16
N ALA A 7 1.59 -16.63 -2.98
CA ALA A 7 0.94 -16.22 -1.73
C ALA A 7 1.85 -16.15 -0.48
N GLY A 8 3.16 -16.36 -0.62
CA GLY A 8 4.12 -16.29 0.48
C GLY A 8 4.29 -14.88 1.06
N LYS A 9 4.67 -14.80 2.35
CA LYS A 9 4.87 -13.53 3.06
C LYS A 9 6.32 -13.00 2.98
N SER A 10 7.26 -13.86 2.59
CA SER A 10 8.68 -13.54 2.54
C SER A 10 9.06 -12.93 1.18
N THR A 11 9.27 -11.61 1.17
CA THR A 11 9.61 -10.82 -0.03
C THR A 11 10.68 -9.80 0.34
N ARG A 12 11.66 -9.59 -0.54
CA ARG A 12 12.74 -8.62 -0.37
C ARG A 12 12.60 -7.46 -1.36
N VAL A 13 12.93 -6.24 -0.95
CA VAL A 13 13.03 -5.08 -1.85
C VAL A 13 14.39 -5.11 -2.54
N ILE A 14 14.40 -4.99 -3.86
CA ILE A 14 15.62 -5.01 -4.68
C ILE A 14 15.91 -3.67 -5.37
N ASP A 15 14.89 -2.85 -5.62
CA ASP A 15 15.02 -1.54 -6.26
C ASP A 15 13.91 -0.62 -5.75
N THR A 16 14.23 0.65 -5.51
CA THR A 16 13.30 1.68 -5.04
C THR A 16 13.45 2.90 -5.92
N ARG A 17 12.33 3.45 -6.41
CA ARG A 17 12.29 4.68 -7.21
C ARG A 17 11.18 5.59 -6.72
N GLU A 18 11.47 6.87 -6.67
CA GLU A 18 10.45 7.91 -6.46
C GLU A 18 9.66 8.13 -7.76
N VAL A 19 8.36 8.31 -7.63
CA VAL A 19 7.44 8.67 -8.71
C VAL A 19 6.56 9.84 -8.23
N PRO A 20 5.95 10.64 -9.12
CA PRO A 20 5.21 11.84 -8.71
C PRO A 20 4.19 11.62 -7.58
N ASP A 21 3.50 10.48 -7.58
CA ASP A 21 2.46 10.15 -6.58
C ASP A 21 2.89 9.09 -5.55
N GLY A 22 4.19 8.92 -5.29
CA GLY A 22 4.68 8.03 -4.23
C GLY A 22 5.96 7.27 -4.55
N ILE A 23 6.08 6.04 -4.03
CA ILE A 23 7.29 5.21 -4.13
C ILE A 23 6.97 3.92 -4.88
N ARG A 24 7.68 3.68 -5.97
CA ARG A 24 7.65 2.41 -6.69
C ARG A 24 8.78 1.51 -6.19
N ARG A 25 8.44 0.34 -5.65
CA ARG A 25 9.42 -0.68 -5.22
C ARG A 25 9.34 -1.92 -6.10
N ARG A 26 10.49 -2.40 -6.59
CA ARG A 26 10.61 -3.74 -7.17
C ARG A 26 10.98 -4.72 -6.06
N ARG A 27 10.23 -5.82 -5.97
CA ARG A 27 10.38 -6.85 -4.95
C ARG A 27 10.65 -8.20 -5.59
N GLU A 28 11.38 -9.05 -4.88
CA GLU A 28 11.61 -10.46 -5.21
C GLU A 28 11.04 -11.34 -4.11
N CYS A 29 10.35 -12.42 -4.46
CA CYS A 29 9.87 -13.40 -3.48
C CYS A 29 10.99 -14.38 -3.10
N ASN A 30 11.20 -14.58 -1.80
CA ASN A 30 12.21 -15.54 -1.34
C ASN A 30 11.80 -17.00 -1.56
N GLY A 31 10.49 -17.30 -1.70
CA GLY A 31 9.96 -18.64 -1.90
C GLY A 31 9.96 -19.09 -3.35
N CYS A 32 9.38 -18.29 -4.26
CA CYS A 32 9.27 -18.67 -5.69
C CYS A 32 10.24 -17.90 -6.62
N LYS A 33 11.10 -17.03 -6.07
CA LYS A 33 12.07 -16.20 -6.81
C LYS A 33 11.49 -15.25 -7.87
N GLN A 34 10.17 -15.18 -7.98
CA GLN A 34 9.49 -14.27 -8.90
C GLN A 34 9.61 -12.82 -8.44
N ARG A 35 9.70 -11.92 -9.43
CA ARG A 35 9.80 -10.47 -9.22
C ARG A 35 8.47 -9.78 -9.53
N PHE A 36 8.14 -8.76 -8.75
CA PHE A 36 6.93 -7.97 -8.93
C PHE A 36 7.14 -6.53 -8.45
N THR A 37 6.25 -5.62 -8.86
CA THR A 37 6.31 -4.19 -8.50
C THR A 37 5.19 -3.85 -7.54
N THR A 38 5.48 -3.00 -6.56
CA THR A 38 4.49 -2.42 -5.64
C THR A 38 4.61 -0.91 -5.64
N TYR A 39 3.48 -0.23 -5.49
CA TYR A 39 3.42 1.22 -5.34
C TYR A 39 2.97 1.52 -3.91
N GLU A 40 3.74 2.33 -3.22
CA GLU A 40 3.42 2.87 -1.89
C GLU A 40 3.05 4.33 -2.09
N ARG A 41 1.86 4.72 -1.64
CA ARG A 41 1.37 6.10 -1.71
C ARG A 41 0.94 6.55 -0.32
N VAL A 42 1.00 7.85 -0.07
CA VAL A 42 0.42 8.42 1.15
C VAL A 42 -1.08 8.19 1.07
N ALA A 43 -1.64 7.49 2.07
CA ALA A 43 -3.08 7.37 2.17
C ALA A 43 -3.65 8.74 2.54
N GLY A 44 -4.51 9.29 1.68
CA GLY A 44 -5.35 10.42 2.05
C GLY A 44 -6.37 9.92 3.07
N VAL A 45 -6.07 10.05 4.35
CA VAL A 45 -7.02 9.68 5.40
C VAL A 45 -8.02 10.83 5.53
N SER A 46 -9.18 10.69 4.89
CA SER A 46 -10.35 11.47 5.29
C SER A 46 -10.88 10.88 6.59
N LEU A 47 -10.73 11.62 7.69
CA LEU A 47 -11.34 11.29 8.96
C LEU A 47 -12.85 11.42 8.80
N LEU A 48 -13.61 10.39 9.18
CA LEU A 48 -15.07 10.43 9.16
C LEU A 48 -15.57 10.55 10.60
N ILE A 49 -16.41 11.54 10.87
CA ILE A 49 -17.11 11.70 12.16
C ILE A 49 -18.53 11.15 12.07
N VAL A 50 -18.98 10.51 13.16
CA VAL A 50 -20.38 10.09 13.34
C VAL A 50 -21.10 11.20 14.10
N LYS A 51 -22.05 11.86 13.43
CA LYS A 51 -22.91 12.89 14.03
C LYS A 51 -23.94 12.25 14.97
N ARG A 52 -24.57 13.06 15.82
CA ARG A 52 -25.56 12.60 16.81
C ARG A 52 -26.79 11.93 16.18
N ASP A 53 -27.11 12.28 14.94
CA ASP A 53 -28.18 11.68 14.14
C ASP A 53 -27.72 10.41 13.37
N GLY A 54 -26.50 9.92 13.61
CA GLY A 54 -25.95 8.73 13.01
C GLY A 54 -25.32 8.93 11.63
N ARG A 55 -25.40 10.14 11.05
CA ARG A 55 -24.78 10.43 9.75
C ARG A 55 -23.26 10.44 9.85
N ARG A 56 -22.58 9.94 8.81
CA ARG A 56 -21.13 10.01 8.67
C ARG A 56 -20.78 11.17 7.75
N GLU A 57 -19.94 12.07 8.24
CA GLU A 57 -19.45 13.22 7.46
C GLU A 57 -17.93 13.26 7.55
N GLU A 58 -17.27 13.80 6.53
CA GLU A 58 -15.84 14.09 6.62
C GLU A 58 -15.59 15.12 7.72
N PHE A 59 -14.52 14.90 8.47
CA PHE A 59 -14.05 15.80 9.50
C PHE A 59 -13.41 17.00 8.83
N ASP A 60 -14.20 18.07 8.72
CA ASP A 60 -13.72 19.39 8.34
C ASP A 60 -13.14 20.08 9.59
N ARG A 61 -11.91 20.60 9.48
CA ARG A 61 -11.17 21.21 10.60
C ARG A 61 -11.18 22.73 10.52
#